data_AF-A0A449AZV9-F1
#
_entry.id   AF-A0A449AZV9-F1
#
_cell.length_a   1.000
_cell.length_b   1.000
_cell.length_c   1.000
_cell.angle_alpha   90.00
_cell.angle_beta   90.00
_cell.angle_gamma   90.00
#
_symmetry.space_group_name_H-M   'P 1'
#
loop_
_entity.id
_entity.type
_entity.pdbx_description
1 polymer ?
#
loop_
_entity_poly.entity_id
_entity_poly.type
_entity_poly.pdbx_seq_one_letter_code
_entity_poly.pdbx_strand_id
1 'polypeptide(L)'
;MFNFFKKNQSEDLHKKSFKFLINTVFWQNKINKVLDIFYQHHYLDKTKLKDLPFEKLNKKGKWENLHEFILDFIGCLPFTENIDPKDKTMVINFFKYMLYQLAYKAYLKSTPLSFIQNPPYREDNLVELNRHKRNFYYDFLDEFKHRKDNYNLVLIQLLKIIL
;
A
#
# COMPACT_ATOMS: atom_id res chain seq x y z
N MET A 1 12.72 10.60 51.00
CA MET A 1 11.65 9.84 50.33
C MET A 1 11.86 10.03 48.83
N PHE A 2 12.39 9.01 48.15
CA PHE A 2 12.92 9.12 46.79
C PHE A 2 11.80 9.25 45.75
N ASN A 3 11.91 10.29 44.91
CA ASN A 3 11.18 10.46 43.66
C ASN A 3 11.57 9.36 42.68
N PHE A 4 10.65 8.46 42.30
CA PHE A 4 10.94 7.47 41.26
C PHE A 4 9.73 6.98 40.46
N PHE A 5 8.77 7.82 40.07
CA PHE A 5 7.74 7.41 39.10
C PHE A 5 7.28 8.55 38.19
N LYS A 6 8.17 9.05 37.33
CA LYS A 6 7.77 9.93 36.20
C LYS A 6 8.82 10.04 35.09
N LYS A 7 9.39 8.92 34.63
CA LYS A 7 10.35 8.96 33.49
C LYS A 7 10.13 7.97 32.34
N ASN A 8 9.09 7.12 32.37
CA ASN A 8 8.97 6.06 31.36
C ASN A 8 7.80 6.20 30.36
N GLN A 9 6.97 7.26 30.42
CA GLN A 9 5.84 7.41 29.50
C GLN A 9 6.11 8.32 28.29
N SER A 10 6.95 9.36 28.42
CA SER A 10 7.21 10.32 27.34
C SER A 10 8.17 9.79 26.27
N GLU A 11 9.19 9.02 26.65
CA GLU A 11 10.15 8.44 25.70
C GLU A 11 9.52 7.38 24.78
N ASP A 12 8.52 6.66 25.29
CA ASP A 12 7.85 5.57 24.57
C ASP A 12 6.80 6.10 23.56
N LEU A 13 6.19 7.26 23.85
CA LEU A 13 5.32 8.00 22.92
C LEU A 13 6.12 8.60 21.74
N HIS A 14 7.28 9.21 22.01
CA HIS A 14 8.14 9.79 20.98
C HIS A 14 8.76 8.72 20.06
N LYS A 15 9.22 7.59 20.62
CA LYS A 15 9.74 6.45 19.81
C LYS A 15 8.66 5.77 18.97
N LYS A 16 7.42 5.66 19.48
CA LYS A 16 6.27 5.09 18.73
C LYS A 16 5.78 6.02 17.61
N SER A 17 5.79 7.33 17.83
CA SER A 17 5.51 8.36 16.82
C SER A 17 6.51 8.33 15.65
N PHE A 18 7.79 8.14 15.94
CA PHE A 18 8.84 8.09 14.92
C PHE A 18 8.77 6.82 14.05
N LYS A 19 8.50 5.65 14.66
CA LYS A 19 8.27 4.38 13.92
C LYS A 19 7.01 4.43 13.05
N PHE A 20 5.95 5.08 13.53
CA PHE A 20 4.74 5.37 12.75
C PHE A 20 5.08 6.20 11.50
N LEU A 21 5.84 7.29 11.67
CA LEU A 21 6.29 8.14 10.57
C LEU A 21 7.13 7.35 9.56
N ILE A 22 8.12 6.57 10.00
CA ILE A 22 9.04 5.85 9.11
C ILE A 22 8.32 4.83 8.22
N ASN A 23 7.38 4.04 8.76
CA ASN A 23 6.66 3.04 7.98
C ASN A 23 5.67 3.66 6.99
N THR A 24 4.98 4.71 7.43
CA THR A 24 4.05 5.45 6.58
C THR A 24 4.82 6.15 5.47
N VAL A 25 5.98 6.74 5.77
CA VAL A 25 6.88 7.37 4.78
C VAL A 25 7.46 6.34 3.81
N PHE A 26 7.81 5.13 4.27
CA PHE A 26 8.32 4.08 3.38
C PHE A 26 7.26 3.59 2.39
N TRP A 27 6.04 3.33 2.87
CA TRP A 27 4.91 2.98 2.00
C TRP A 27 4.56 4.14 1.07
N GLN A 28 4.51 5.36 1.60
CA GLN A 28 4.25 6.58 0.85
C GLN A 28 5.22 6.76 -0.31
N ASN A 29 6.52 6.56 -0.10
CA ASN A 29 7.51 6.67 -1.17
C ASN A 29 7.29 5.64 -2.28
N LYS A 30 7.00 4.38 -1.94
CA LYS A 30 6.72 3.33 -2.93
C LYS A 30 5.41 3.59 -3.68
N ILE A 31 4.36 3.94 -2.96
CA ILE A 31 3.05 4.27 -3.55
C ILE A 31 3.17 5.47 -4.49
N ASN A 32 3.84 6.55 -4.07
CA ASN A 32 4.05 7.73 -4.92
C ASN A 32 4.80 7.41 -6.21
N LYS A 33 5.83 6.55 -6.15
CA LYS A 33 6.57 6.13 -7.36
C LYS A 33 5.69 5.33 -8.31
N VAL A 34 4.84 4.45 -7.78
CA VAL A 34 3.89 3.66 -8.60
C VAL A 34 2.81 4.56 -9.20
N LEU A 35 2.27 5.51 -8.42
CA LEU A 35 1.33 6.52 -8.91
C LEU A 35 1.94 7.32 -10.08
N ASP A 36 3.20 7.74 -9.95
CA ASP A 36 3.92 8.47 -10.99
C ASP A 36 4.11 7.64 -12.27
N ILE A 37 4.45 6.35 -12.15
CA ILE A 37 4.54 5.45 -13.33
C ILE A 37 3.18 5.34 -14.03
N PHE A 38 2.10 5.10 -13.30
CA PHE A 38 0.78 5.00 -13.93
C PHE A 38 0.29 6.33 -14.51
N TYR A 39 0.69 7.46 -13.93
CA TYR A 39 0.48 8.79 -14.50
C TYR A 39 1.25 8.97 -15.83
N GLN A 40 2.54 8.64 -15.85
CA GLN A 40 3.38 8.71 -17.07
C GLN A 40 2.83 7.84 -18.21
N HIS A 41 2.06 6.80 -17.89
CA HIS A 41 1.40 5.93 -18.85
C HIS A 41 -0.07 6.27 -19.13
N HIS A 42 -0.55 7.42 -18.63
CA HIS A 42 -1.90 7.98 -18.85
C HIS A 42 -3.06 7.17 -18.26
N TYR A 43 -2.79 6.34 -17.24
CA TYR A 43 -3.85 5.61 -16.53
C TYR A 43 -4.45 6.39 -15.36
N LEU A 44 -3.65 7.27 -14.75
CA LEU A 44 -4.06 8.10 -13.62
C LEU A 44 -3.75 9.56 -13.91
N ASP A 45 -4.51 10.46 -13.30
CA ASP A 45 -4.13 11.86 -13.19
C ASP A 45 -2.98 12.04 -12.20
N LYS A 46 -2.22 13.13 -12.37
CA LYS A 46 -1.06 13.42 -11.53
C LYS A 46 -1.50 13.62 -10.08
N THR A 47 -1.01 12.77 -9.20
CA THR A 47 -1.35 12.82 -7.77
C THR A 47 -0.19 12.36 -6.89
N LYS A 48 -0.32 12.54 -5.58
CA LYS A 48 0.51 11.90 -4.55
C LYS A 48 -0.40 11.33 -3.47
N LEU A 49 0.09 10.35 -2.72
CA LEU A 49 -0.64 9.72 -1.63
C LEU A 49 -1.25 10.74 -0.65
N LYS A 50 -0.52 11.82 -0.33
CA LYS A 50 -0.97 12.86 0.61
C LYS A 50 -2.15 13.70 0.08
N ASP A 51 -2.35 13.71 -1.23
CA ASP A 51 -3.35 14.51 -1.92
C ASP A 51 -4.60 13.67 -2.23
N LEU A 52 -4.57 12.35 -1.98
CA LEU A 52 -5.73 11.48 -2.12
C LEU A 52 -6.77 11.78 -1.03
N PRO A 53 -8.06 11.82 -1.37
CA PRO A 53 -9.14 12.20 -0.46
C PRO A 53 -9.51 11.07 0.51
N PHE A 54 -8.55 10.63 1.32
CA PHE A 54 -8.83 9.63 2.35
C PHE A 54 -9.68 10.22 3.46
N GLU A 55 -10.92 9.75 3.60
CA GLU A 55 -11.85 10.29 4.59
C GLU A 55 -11.35 10.25 6.04
N LYS A 56 -10.46 9.30 6.37
CA LYS A 56 -10.05 9.07 7.78
C LYS A 56 -8.53 9.13 8.10
N LEU A 57 -7.66 9.58 7.17
CA LEU A 57 -6.17 9.44 7.22
C LEU A 57 -5.47 9.83 8.54
N ASN A 58 -6.09 10.69 9.35
CA ASN A 58 -5.49 11.24 10.58
C ASN A 58 -5.84 10.45 11.86
N LYS A 59 -6.48 9.27 11.78
CA LYS A 59 -6.82 8.44 12.96
C LYS A 59 -6.01 7.13 13.00
N LYS A 60 -5.44 6.80 14.16
CA LYS A 60 -4.77 5.51 14.43
C LYS A 60 -5.80 4.37 14.40
N GLY A 61 -5.44 3.22 13.83
CA GLY A 61 -6.37 2.08 13.72
C GLY A 61 -7.63 2.41 12.91
N LYS A 62 -7.49 3.20 11.84
CA LYS A 62 -8.60 3.68 11.01
C LYS A 62 -9.37 2.55 10.33
N TRP A 63 -8.65 1.53 9.89
CA TRP A 63 -9.21 0.39 9.16
C TRP A 63 -9.11 -0.84 10.04
N GLU A 64 -10.18 -1.62 10.08
CA GLU A 64 -10.22 -2.84 10.89
C GLU A 64 -9.19 -3.86 10.39
N ASN A 65 -9.07 -3.95 9.07
CA ASN A 65 -8.22 -4.91 8.38
C ASN A 65 -7.63 -4.30 7.09
N LEU A 66 -6.69 -5.03 6.47
CA LEU A 66 -6.02 -4.58 5.23
C LEU A 66 -6.99 -4.48 4.05
N HIS A 67 -8.03 -5.31 4.00
CA HIS A 67 -8.98 -5.29 2.90
C HIS A 67 -9.74 -3.97 2.85
N GLU A 68 -10.23 -3.48 3.99
CA GLU A 68 -10.88 -2.16 4.08
C GLU A 68 -9.95 -1.01 3.68
N PHE A 69 -8.68 -1.08 4.10
CA PHE A 69 -7.68 -0.10 3.68
C PHE A 69 -7.51 -0.09 2.17
N ILE A 70 -7.39 -1.26 1.55
CA ILE A 70 -7.23 -1.42 0.10
C ILE A 70 -8.45 -0.87 -0.63
N LEU A 71 -9.68 -1.14 -0.15
CA LEU A 71 -10.91 -0.62 -0.76
C LEU A 71 -10.98 0.91 -0.71
N ASP A 72 -10.71 1.51 0.45
CA ASP A 72 -10.69 2.97 0.63
C ASP A 72 -9.62 3.61 -0.28
N PHE A 73 -8.41 3.01 -0.33
CA PHE A 73 -7.33 3.45 -1.22
C PHE A 73 -7.74 3.41 -2.69
N ILE A 74 -8.32 2.30 -3.16
CA ILE A 74 -8.73 2.14 -4.57
C ILE A 74 -9.85 3.12 -4.93
N GLY A 75 -10.80 3.36 -4.02
CA GLY A 75 -11.87 4.33 -4.22
C GLY A 75 -11.37 5.76 -4.42
N CYS A 76 -10.18 6.06 -3.93
CA CYS A 76 -9.54 7.37 -4.03
C CYS A 76 -8.61 7.51 -5.25
N LEU A 77 -8.35 6.45 -6.03
CA LEU A 77 -7.43 6.53 -7.17
C LEU A 77 -7.96 7.49 -8.24
N PRO A 78 -7.16 8.48 -8.67
CA PRO A 78 -7.61 9.47 -9.64
C PRO A 78 -7.40 8.93 -11.05
N PHE A 79 -8.33 8.09 -11.51
CA PHE A 79 -8.33 7.60 -12.88
C PHE A 79 -8.63 8.73 -13.86
N THR A 80 -8.00 8.68 -15.03
CA THR A 80 -8.32 9.60 -16.14
C THR A 80 -9.78 9.38 -16.59
N GLU A 81 -10.46 10.47 -17.00
CA GLU A 81 -11.91 10.45 -17.28
C GLU A 81 -12.36 9.38 -18.29
N ASN A 82 -11.52 9.06 -19.28
CA ASN A 82 -11.83 8.14 -20.37
C ASN A 82 -11.04 6.82 -20.31
N ILE A 83 -10.62 6.39 -19.12
CA ILE A 83 -9.89 5.12 -18.99
C ILE A 83 -10.74 3.92 -19.44
N ASP A 84 -10.14 3.02 -20.22
CA ASP A 84 -10.76 1.74 -20.59
C ASP A 84 -11.07 0.91 -19.32
N PRO A 85 -12.26 0.27 -19.21
CA PRO A 85 -12.61 -0.51 -18.03
C PRO A 85 -11.63 -1.64 -17.69
N LYS A 86 -11.00 -2.26 -18.70
CA LYS A 86 -10.00 -3.31 -18.45
C LYS A 86 -8.68 -2.70 -17.96
N ASP A 87 -8.26 -1.56 -18.51
CA ASP A 87 -7.09 -0.83 -18.02
C ASP A 87 -7.28 -0.38 -16.56
N LYS A 88 -8.47 0.12 -16.22
CA LYS A 88 -8.84 0.45 -14.84
C LYS A 88 -8.72 -0.78 -13.94
N THR A 89 -9.28 -1.92 -14.36
CA THR A 89 -9.22 -3.18 -13.59
C THR A 89 -7.80 -3.68 -13.42
N MET A 90 -6.98 -3.61 -14.46
CA MET A 90 -5.57 -3.95 -14.46
C MET A 90 -4.78 -3.10 -13.44
N VAL A 91 -4.94 -1.78 -13.46
CA VAL A 91 -4.29 -0.87 -12.50
C VAL A 91 -4.73 -1.19 -11.07
N ILE A 92 -6.04 -1.41 -10.85
CA ILE A 92 -6.58 -1.82 -9.55
C ILE A 92 -5.92 -3.12 -9.06
N ASN A 93 -5.79 -4.13 -9.92
CA ASN A 93 -5.15 -5.39 -9.58
C ASN A 93 -3.68 -5.19 -9.19
N PHE A 94 -2.95 -4.32 -9.88
CA PHE A 94 -1.58 -3.99 -9.47
C PHE A 94 -1.53 -3.35 -8.08
N PHE A 95 -2.38 -2.36 -7.79
CA PHE A 95 -2.40 -1.74 -6.46
C PHE A 95 -2.78 -2.73 -5.37
N LYS A 96 -3.74 -3.63 -5.60
CA LYS A 96 -4.07 -4.72 -4.66
C LYS A 96 -2.84 -5.58 -4.39
N TYR A 97 -2.20 -6.08 -5.46
CA TYR A 97 -0.98 -6.88 -5.35
C TYR A 97 0.12 -6.15 -4.57
N MET A 98 0.41 -4.90 -4.92
CA MET A 98 1.42 -4.08 -4.26
C MET A 98 1.12 -3.94 -2.77
N LEU A 99 -0.11 -3.57 -2.38
CA LEU A 99 -0.46 -3.34 -0.98
C LEU A 99 -0.39 -4.63 -0.15
N TYR A 100 -0.82 -5.77 -0.69
CA TYR A 100 -0.59 -7.08 -0.08
C TYR A 100 0.90 -7.42 0.05
N GLN A 101 1.71 -7.14 -0.99
CA GLN A 101 3.15 -7.39 -0.96
C GLN A 101 3.86 -6.52 0.07
N LEU A 102 3.48 -5.26 0.22
CA LEU A 102 4.01 -4.36 1.25
C LEU A 102 3.62 -4.83 2.65
N ALA A 103 2.37 -5.27 2.84
CA ALA A 103 1.90 -5.84 4.11
C ALA A 103 2.66 -7.13 4.47
N TYR A 104 2.87 -8.02 3.49
CA TYR A 104 3.65 -9.25 3.69
C TYR A 104 5.10 -8.93 4.10
N LYS A 105 5.73 -7.94 3.46
CA LYS A 105 7.08 -7.48 3.84
C LYS A 105 7.13 -6.88 5.23
N ALA A 106 6.10 -6.15 5.64
CA ALA A 106 6.01 -5.62 7.00
C ALA A 106 5.91 -6.77 8.01
N TYR A 107 5.12 -7.80 7.72
CA TYR A 107 5.02 -9.03 8.52
C TYR A 107 6.37 -9.74 8.68
N LEU A 108 7.08 -9.99 7.57
CA LEU A 108 8.41 -10.63 7.61
C LEU A 108 9.44 -9.85 8.44
N LYS A 109 9.28 -8.52 8.52
CA LYS A 109 10.14 -7.63 9.31
C LYS A 109 9.58 -7.33 10.70
N SER A 110 8.54 -8.04 11.14
CA SER A 110 7.82 -7.79 12.41
C SER A 110 7.47 -6.32 12.62
N THR A 111 7.13 -5.63 11.54
CA THR A 111 6.94 -4.19 11.49
C THR A 111 5.44 -3.89 11.60
N PRO A 112 4.97 -3.21 12.66
CA PRO A 112 3.55 -2.99 12.87
C PRO A 112 2.99 -1.97 11.85
N LEU A 113 1.83 -2.32 11.29
CA LEU A 113 1.02 -1.43 10.45
C LEU A 113 0.02 -0.69 11.34
N SER A 114 0.47 0.37 11.99
CA SER A 114 -0.27 1.13 13.01
C SER A 114 -1.57 1.81 12.53
N PHE A 115 -1.78 1.88 11.23
CA PHE A 115 -3.02 2.37 10.63
C PHE A 115 -4.10 1.28 10.48
N ILE A 116 -3.73 0.00 10.65
CA ILE A 116 -4.63 -1.15 10.65
C ILE A 116 -4.77 -1.66 12.09
N GLN A 117 -5.99 -1.96 12.53
CA GLN A 117 -6.23 -2.49 13.88
C GLN A 117 -5.70 -3.92 14.03
N ASN A 118 -6.08 -4.80 13.09
CA ASN A 118 -5.66 -6.19 13.10
C ASN A 118 -4.47 -6.41 12.15
N PRO A 119 -3.38 -7.05 12.60
CA PRO A 119 -2.26 -7.36 11.71
C PRO A 119 -2.78 -8.24 10.56
N PRO A 120 -2.50 -7.88 9.29
CA PRO A 120 -3.11 -8.57 8.16
C PRO A 120 -2.63 -10.01 8.02
N TYR A 121 -1.33 -10.22 8.14
CA TYR A 121 -0.71 -11.54 8.04
C TYR A 121 -0.48 -12.13 9.43
N ARG A 122 -0.88 -13.39 9.57
CA ARG A 122 -0.74 -14.26 10.72
C ARG A 122 -0.42 -15.67 10.22
N GLU A 123 0.06 -16.55 11.09
CA GLU A 123 0.41 -17.92 10.69
C GLU A 123 -0.78 -18.70 10.12
N ASP A 124 -1.97 -18.49 10.69
CA ASP A 124 -3.22 -19.15 10.30
C ASP A 124 -3.74 -18.74 8.91
N ASN A 125 -3.41 -17.53 8.43
CA ASN A 125 -3.95 -16.98 7.18
C ASN A 125 -2.89 -16.72 6.08
N LEU A 126 -1.62 -17.04 6.36
CA LEU A 126 -0.47 -16.74 5.50
C LEU A 126 -0.62 -17.31 4.08
N VAL A 127 -1.05 -18.57 3.99
CA VAL A 127 -1.19 -19.29 2.71
C VAL A 127 -2.27 -18.65 1.85
N GLU A 128 -3.43 -18.38 2.44
CA GLU A 128 -4.58 -17.79 1.76
C GLU A 128 -4.28 -16.37 1.27
N LEU A 129 -3.72 -15.50 2.11
CA LEU A 129 -3.39 -14.14 1.70
C LEU A 129 -2.29 -14.10 0.64
N ASN A 130 -1.33 -15.03 0.68
CA ASN A 130 -0.36 -15.17 -0.41
C ASN A 130 -0.99 -15.67 -1.71
N ARG A 131 -2.00 -16.53 -1.65
CA ARG A 131 -2.79 -16.92 -2.83
C ARG A 131 -3.51 -15.72 -3.42
N HIS A 132 -4.25 -14.94 -2.62
CA HIS A 132 -4.92 -13.72 -3.09
C HIS A 132 -3.95 -12.72 -3.71
N LYS A 133 -2.82 -12.46 -3.03
CA LYS A 133 -1.75 -11.60 -3.54
C LYS A 133 -1.27 -12.04 -4.93
N ARG A 134 -1.01 -13.34 -5.12
CA ARG A 134 -0.55 -13.88 -6.42
C ARG A 134 -1.62 -13.75 -7.49
N ASN A 135 -2.88 -14.00 -7.17
CA ASN A 135 -3.98 -13.89 -8.14
C ASN A 135 -4.05 -12.45 -8.70
N PHE A 136 -4.01 -11.44 -7.83
CA PHE A 136 -3.98 -10.04 -8.30
C PHE A 136 -2.76 -9.71 -9.19
N TYR A 137 -1.60 -10.33 -8.94
CA TYR A 137 -0.43 -10.16 -9.80
C TYR A 137 -0.64 -10.77 -11.19
N TYR A 138 -1.18 -11.99 -11.26
CA TYR A 138 -1.41 -12.66 -12.54
C TYR A 138 -2.54 -11.99 -13.32
N ASP A 139 -3.64 -11.61 -12.67
CA ASP A 139 -4.74 -10.86 -13.30
C ASP A 139 -4.24 -9.51 -13.85
N PHE A 140 -3.32 -8.84 -13.15
CA PHE A 140 -2.64 -7.65 -13.66
C PHE A 140 -1.77 -7.98 -14.88
N LEU A 141 -0.90 -8.99 -14.76
CA LEU A 141 0.09 -9.32 -15.79
C LEU A 141 -0.56 -9.77 -17.09
N ASP A 142 -1.65 -10.53 -17.00
CA ASP A 142 -2.38 -11.04 -18.15
C ASP A 142 -2.99 -9.92 -18.98
N GLU A 143 -3.51 -8.87 -18.36
CA GLU A 143 -3.97 -7.69 -19.12
C GLU A 143 -2.79 -6.80 -19.54
N PHE A 144 -1.82 -6.54 -18.65
CA PHE A 144 -0.76 -5.57 -18.89
C PHE A 144 0.13 -5.90 -20.08
N LYS A 145 0.41 -7.19 -20.32
CA LYS A 145 1.24 -7.66 -21.44
C LYS A 145 0.64 -7.35 -22.82
N HIS A 146 -0.67 -7.11 -22.90
CA HIS A 146 -1.38 -6.83 -24.14
C HIS A 146 -1.58 -5.34 -24.42
N ARG A 147 -1.33 -4.46 -23.43
CA ARG A 147 -1.73 -3.04 -23.47
C ARG A 147 -0.59 -2.07 -23.77
N LYS A 148 0.66 -2.49 -23.60
CA LYS A 148 1.82 -1.60 -23.73
C LYS A 148 2.96 -2.24 -24.52
N ASP A 149 3.44 -1.49 -25.50
CA ASP A 149 4.76 -1.75 -26.08
C ASP A 149 5.81 -1.64 -24.98
N ASN A 150 6.78 -2.55 -24.98
CA ASN A 150 7.79 -2.65 -23.93
C ASN A 150 7.20 -2.82 -22.51
N TYR A 151 6.04 -3.48 -22.36
CA TYR A 151 5.44 -3.75 -21.04
C TYR A 151 6.45 -4.35 -20.04
N ASN A 152 7.40 -5.17 -20.53
CA ASN A 152 8.47 -5.75 -19.71
C ASN A 152 9.31 -4.69 -18.98
N LEU A 153 9.66 -3.57 -19.63
CA LEU A 153 10.46 -2.52 -19.01
C LEU A 153 9.70 -1.84 -17.87
N VAL A 154 8.44 -1.51 -18.11
CA VAL A 154 7.55 -0.89 -17.11
C VAL A 154 7.26 -1.86 -15.97
N LEU A 155 7.02 -3.14 -16.28
CA LEU A 155 6.85 -4.20 -15.30
C LEU A 155 8.08 -4.31 -14.40
N ILE A 156 9.29 -4.34 -14.97
CA ILE A 156 10.53 -4.39 -14.20
C ILE A 156 10.65 -3.15 -13.29
N GLN A 157 10.32 -1.96 -13.78
CA GLN A 157 10.34 -0.74 -12.95
C GLN A 157 9.37 -0.83 -11.77
N LEU A 158 8.12 -1.22 -12.04
CA LEU A 158 7.08 -1.44 -11.02
C LEU A 158 7.52 -2.48 -9.98
N LEU A 159 8.04 -3.63 -10.43
CA LEU A 159 8.50 -4.71 -9.56
C LEU A 159 9.73 -4.30 -8.72
N LYS A 160 10.69 -3.56 -9.28
CA LYS A 160 11.85 -3.03 -8.52
C LYS A 160 11.44 -2.06 -7.42
N ILE A 161 10.31 -1.36 -7.57
CA ILE A 161 9.79 -0.48 -6.51
C ILE A 161 9.26 -1.30 -5.33
N ILE A 162 8.66 -2.46 -5.56
CA ILE A 162 7.91 -3.21 -4.54
C ILE A 162 8.68 -4.42 -3.96
N LEU A 163 9.56 -5.05 -4.74
CA LEU A 163 10.44 -6.16 -4.33
C LEU A 163 11.68 -5.66 -3.58
#